data_AF-A0AA95NFH4-F1
#
_entry.id   AF-A0AA95NFH4-F1
#
_cell.length_a   1.000
_cell.length_b   1.000
_cell.length_c   1.000
_cell.angle_alpha   90.00
_cell.angle_beta   90.00
_cell.angle_gamma   90.00
#
_symmetry.space_group_name_H-M   'P 1'
#
loop_
_entity.id
_entity.type
_entity.pdbx_description
1 polymer ?
#
loop_
_entity_poly.entity_id
_entity_poly.type
_entity_poly.pdbx_seq_one_letter_code
_entity_poly.pdbx_strand_id
1 'polypeptide(L)'
;MTKPSTTPDKRTLVDRALDRIKNNRVAAALIILCIGLGALASLTDSLKKLHQVLPAPSKVAVDGQWKSEPFEPYGSGKQTLVLEVKEVAEGGLAGFVRFYDSQGKPASPEFDIQGKRESNKVTLSFVGGLKRSPPSGGPLVPVPESFSGDLSGNDFKLVYERDGYTPIALVAHKVQP
;
A
#
# COMPACT_ATOMS: atom_id res chain seq x y z
N MET A 1 -14.59 -45.22 77.57
CA MET A 1 -15.39 -44.46 76.57
C MET A 1 -14.76 -43.08 76.41
N THR A 2 -14.05 -42.84 75.32
CA THR A 2 -13.48 -41.52 74.97
C THR A 2 -14.04 -41.14 73.59
N LYS A 3 -14.82 -40.06 73.53
CA LYS A 3 -15.37 -39.52 72.28
C LYS A 3 -14.26 -38.79 71.51
N PRO A 4 -14.11 -38.98 70.20
CA PRO A 4 -13.21 -38.15 69.39
C PRO A 4 -13.86 -36.79 69.12
N SER A 5 -13.13 -35.71 69.37
CA SER A 5 -13.49 -34.35 68.99
C SER A 5 -13.11 -34.10 67.52
N THR A 6 -14.07 -34.16 66.61
CA THR A 6 -13.89 -33.72 65.23
C THR A 6 -14.25 -32.24 65.12
N THR A 7 -13.24 -31.38 65.08
CA THR A 7 -13.40 -29.96 64.76
C THR A 7 -13.78 -29.83 63.27
N PRO A 8 -14.85 -29.11 62.90
CA PRO A 8 -15.26 -29.01 61.50
C PRO A 8 -14.29 -28.11 60.71
N ASP A 9 -13.77 -28.66 59.61
CA ASP A 9 -12.88 -27.96 58.68
C ASP A 9 -13.65 -26.84 57.95
N LYS A 10 -13.35 -25.58 58.31
CA LYS A 10 -14.02 -24.35 57.81
C LYS A 10 -13.52 -23.87 56.43
N ARG A 11 -12.69 -24.65 55.74
CA ARG A 11 -12.12 -24.24 54.44
C ARG A 11 -13.18 -24.23 53.34
N THR A 12 -13.27 -23.12 52.60
CA THR A 12 -14.20 -22.99 51.49
C THR A 12 -13.74 -23.82 50.28
N LEU A 13 -14.66 -24.14 49.35
CA LEU A 13 -14.32 -24.88 48.12
C LEU A 13 -13.23 -24.17 47.30
N VAL A 14 -13.18 -22.83 47.37
CA VAL A 14 -12.15 -22.00 46.74
C VAL A 14 -10.80 -22.19 47.41
N ASP A 15 -10.75 -22.28 48.75
CA ASP A 15 -9.51 -22.55 49.49
C ASP A 15 -8.93 -23.92 49.16
N ARG A 16 -9.79 -24.95 49.07
CA ARG A 16 -9.37 -26.31 48.66
C ARG A 16 -8.92 -26.37 47.20
N ALA A 17 -9.51 -25.57 46.32
CA ALA A 17 -9.10 -25.47 44.92
C ALA A 17 -7.74 -24.75 44.80
N LEU A 18 -7.54 -23.64 45.54
CA LEU A 18 -6.28 -22.91 45.60
C LEU A 18 -5.15 -23.76 46.16
N ASP A 19 -5.38 -24.54 47.23
CA ASP A 19 -4.36 -25.44 47.79
C ASP A 19 -3.96 -26.54 46.78
N ARG A 20 -4.91 -27.08 45.99
CA ARG A 20 -4.64 -28.07 44.94
C ARG A 20 -3.87 -27.48 43.76
N ILE A 21 -4.14 -26.22 43.40
CA ILE A 21 -3.42 -25.52 42.32
C ILE A 21 -2.00 -25.15 42.78
N LYS A 22 -1.84 -24.70 44.02
CA LYS A 22 -0.55 -24.27 44.58
C LYS A 22 0.46 -25.42 44.70
N ASN A 23 -0.03 -26.64 44.91
CA ASN A 23 0.81 -27.84 45.03
C ASN A 23 1.01 -28.61 43.71
N ASN A 24 0.46 -28.12 42.59
CA ASN A 24 0.57 -28.75 41.28
C ASN A 24 1.22 -27.80 40.26
N ARG A 25 2.52 -27.99 40.02
CA ARG A 25 3.31 -27.17 39.06
C ARG A 25 2.72 -27.16 37.65
N VAL A 26 2.05 -28.24 37.23
CA VAL A 26 1.40 -28.34 35.91
C VAL A 26 0.15 -27.44 35.84
N ALA A 27 -0.63 -27.37 36.92
CA ALA A 27 -1.79 -26.49 36.99
C ALA A 27 -1.39 -25.01 36.99
N ALA A 28 -0.32 -24.66 37.71
CA ALA A 28 0.24 -23.31 37.67
C ALA A 28 0.75 -22.93 36.26
N ALA A 29 1.45 -23.84 35.58
CA ALA A 29 1.92 -23.62 34.21
C ALA A 29 0.77 -23.42 33.21
N LEU A 30 -0.33 -24.20 33.34
CA LEU A 30 -1.53 -24.05 32.51
C LEU A 30 -2.23 -22.72 32.74
N ILE A 31 -2.31 -22.25 33.99
CA ILE A 31 -2.90 -20.94 34.31
C ILE A 31 -2.06 -19.81 33.70
N ILE A 32 -0.74 -19.87 33.83
CA ILE A 32 0.18 -18.89 33.23
C ILE A 32 0.06 -18.91 31.69
N LEU A 33 -0.05 -20.09 31.08
CA LEU A 33 -0.25 -20.24 29.64
C LEU A 33 -1.59 -19.61 29.20
N CYS A 34 -2.68 -19.88 29.91
CA CYS A 34 -3.99 -19.30 29.62
C CYS A 34 -4.02 -17.78 29.79
N ILE A 35 -3.36 -17.25 30.82
CA ILE A 35 -3.20 -15.80 31.02
C ILE A 35 -2.36 -15.19 29.89
N GLY A 36 -1.26 -15.85 29.50
CA GLY A 36 -0.40 -15.42 28.39
C GLY A 36 -1.14 -15.41 27.04
N LEU A 37 -1.92 -16.44 26.76
CA LEU A 37 -2.76 -16.52 25.55
C LEU A 37 -3.87 -15.47 25.55
N GLY A 38 -4.51 -15.22 26.71
CA GLY A 38 -5.50 -14.15 26.86
C GLY A 38 -4.91 -12.76 26.64
N ALA A 39 -3.70 -12.52 27.15
CA ALA A 39 -2.98 -11.26 26.94
C ALA A 39 -2.56 -11.07 25.47
N LEU A 40 -2.15 -12.14 24.77
CA LEU A 40 -1.85 -12.08 23.33
C LEU A 40 -3.10 -11.80 22.49
N ALA A 41 -4.24 -12.40 22.86
CA ALA A 41 -5.53 -12.14 22.23
C ALA A 41 -6.00 -10.68 22.46
N SER A 42 -5.81 -10.13 23.67
CA SER A 42 -6.15 -8.73 23.95
C SER A 42 -5.20 -7.77 23.25
N LEU A 43 -3.92 -8.12 23.11
CA LEU A 43 -2.94 -7.34 22.36
C LEU A 43 -3.31 -7.28 20.88
N THR A 44 -3.72 -8.39 20.28
CA THR A 44 -4.16 -8.43 18.88
C THR A 44 -5.45 -7.66 18.65
N ASP A 45 -6.41 -7.73 19.57
CA ASP A 45 -7.64 -6.91 19.50
C ASP A 45 -7.34 -5.41 19.68
N SER A 46 -6.39 -5.08 20.57
CA SER A 46 -5.93 -3.70 20.78
C SER A 46 -5.15 -3.17 19.58
N LEU A 47 -4.34 -3.99 18.91
CA LEU A 47 -3.63 -3.65 17.67
C LEU A 47 -4.61 -3.41 16.52
N LYS A 48 -5.65 -4.24 16.39
CA LYS A 48 -6.72 -4.02 15.40
C LYS A 48 -7.46 -2.71 15.66
N LYS A 49 -7.81 -2.44 16.91
CA LYS A 49 -8.43 -1.16 17.32
C LYS A 49 -7.50 0.03 17.10
N LEU A 50 -6.22 -0.10 17.42
CA LEU A 50 -5.22 0.94 17.18
C LEU A 50 -5.07 1.24 15.68
N HIS A 51 -5.08 0.19 14.85
CA HIS A 51 -5.04 0.34 13.39
C HIS A 51 -6.33 0.96 12.80
N GLN A 52 -7.46 0.82 13.50
CA GLN A 52 -8.74 1.47 13.14
C GLN A 52 -8.83 2.92 13.64
N VAL A 53 -8.13 3.26 14.72
CA VAL A 53 -8.15 4.60 15.36
C VAL A 53 -7.02 5.49 14.84
N LEU A 54 -5.94 4.91 14.31
CA LEU A 54 -4.94 5.68 13.59
C LEU A 54 -5.61 6.37 12.40
N PRO A 55 -5.56 7.71 12.31
CA PRO A 55 -6.04 8.39 11.11
C PRO A 55 -5.27 7.80 9.94
N ALA A 56 -5.99 7.29 8.94
CA ALA A 56 -5.38 6.90 7.69
C ALA A 56 -4.45 8.06 7.26
N PRO A 57 -3.19 7.80 6.89
CA PRO A 57 -2.31 8.86 6.41
C PRO A 57 -3.10 9.62 5.36
N SER A 58 -3.25 10.94 5.53
CA SER A 58 -4.12 11.76 4.70
C SER A 58 -3.87 11.41 3.23
N LYS A 59 -4.79 10.65 2.63
CA LYS A 59 -4.62 10.16 1.26
C LYS A 59 -4.67 11.40 0.37
N VAL A 60 -3.52 11.81 -0.16
CA VAL A 60 -3.46 12.88 -1.16
C VAL A 60 -4.38 12.48 -2.31
N ALA A 61 -5.32 13.33 -2.72
CA ALA A 61 -6.26 12.97 -3.78
C ALA A 61 -5.49 12.79 -5.11
N VAL A 62 -5.43 11.55 -5.61
CA VAL A 62 -4.78 11.22 -6.89
C VAL A 62 -5.64 11.65 -8.08
N ASP A 63 -6.94 11.73 -7.88
CA ASP A 63 -7.90 12.06 -8.93
C ASP A 63 -7.68 13.47 -9.49
N GLY A 64 -7.72 13.55 -10.81
CA GLY A 64 -7.65 14.80 -11.54
C GLY A 64 -6.56 14.80 -12.61
N GLN A 65 -6.31 15.99 -13.14
CA GLN A 65 -5.31 16.22 -14.15
C GLN A 65 -3.99 16.66 -13.50
N TRP A 66 -2.89 16.10 -13.98
CA TRP A 66 -1.52 16.41 -13.55
C TRP A 66 -0.71 16.82 -14.77
N LYS A 67 0.05 17.90 -14.66
CA LYS A 67 0.84 18.46 -15.76
C LYS A 67 2.29 18.67 -15.35
N SER A 68 3.24 18.18 -16.13
CA SER A 68 4.66 18.37 -15.86
C SER A 68 5.18 19.71 -16.34
N GLU A 69 6.38 20.08 -15.87
CA GLU A 69 7.23 21.00 -16.61
C GLU A 69 7.72 20.37 -17.93
N PRO A 70 8.14 21.17 -18.93
CA PRO A 70 8.72 20.64 -20.16
C PRO A 70 9.99 19.83 -19.89
N PHE A 71 10.05 18.60 -20.43
CA PHE A 71 11.17 17.68 -20.33
C PHE A 71 11.49 17.09 -21.71
N GLU A 72 12.63 16.43 -21.88
CA GLU A 72 13.03 15.87 -23.17
C GLU A 72 13.07 14.33 -23.11
N PRO A 73 12.01 13.64 -23.55
CA PRO A 73 12.00 12.19 -23.57
C PRO A 73 12.84 11.66 -24.74
N TYR A 74 13.97 11.02 -24.44
CA TYR A 74 14.72 10.16 -25.35
C TYR A 74 15.02 10.78 -26.74
N GLY A 75 15.33 12.08 -26.78
CA GLY A 75 15.66 12.80 -28.03
C GLY A 75 14.48 13.16 -28.92
N SER A 76 13.24 13.06 -28.42
CA SER A 76 12.02 13.46 -29.14
C SER A 76 11.69 14.97 -29.04
N GLY A 77 12.63 15.77 -28.55
CA GLY A 77 12.46 17.20 -28.28
C GLY A 77 11.74 17.49 -26.96
N LYS A 78 11.65 18.77 -26.60
CA LYS A 78 10.97 19.20 -25.37
C LYS A 78 9.47 18.97 -25.47
N GLN A 79 8.92 18.27 -24.49
CA GLN A 79 7.51 17.91 -24.38
C GLN A 79 6.98 18.14 -22.97
N THR A 80 5.68 18.34 -22.86
CA THR A 80 4.95 18.43 -21.59
C THR A 80 4.07 17.20 -21.43
N LEU A 81 4.16 16.55 -20.25
CA LEU A 81 3.29 15.44 -19.87
C LEU A 81 1.99 15.97 -19.30
N VAL A 82 0.86 15.39 -19.72
CA VAL A 82 -0.45 15.57 -19.09
C VAL A 82 -1.03 14.20 -18.78
N LEU A 83 -1.28 13.93 -17.49
CA LEU A 83 -1.95 12.74 -17.00
C LEU A 83 -3.34 13.13 -16.52
N GLU A 84 -4.37 12.37 -16.89
CA GLU A 84 -5.64 12.36 -16.16
C GLU A 84 -5.76 11.02 -15.47
N VAL A 85 -5.93 11.04 -14.14
CA VAL A 85 -6.00 9.84 -13.31
C VAL A 85 -7.30 9.85 -12.54
N LYS A 86 -7.92 8.67 -12.43
CA LYS A 86 -9.11 8.41 -11.62
C LYS A 86 -8.94 7.11 -10.86
N GLU A 87 -9.28 7.12 -9.58
CA GLU A 87 -9.40 5.92 -8.75
C GLU A 87 -10.69 5.18 -9.13
N VAL A 88 -10.55 3.94 -9.60
CA VAL A 88 -11.67 3.12 -10.12
C VAL A 88 -12.10 2.02 -9.15
N ALA A 89 -11.20 1.62 -8.24
CA ALA A 89 -11.41 0.68 -7.16
C ALA A 89 -10.44 1.03 -6.02
N GLU A 90 -10.57 0.41 -4.84
CA GLU A 90 -9.65 0.67 -3.73
C GLU A 90 -8.19 0.42 -4.15
N GLY A 91 -7.42 1.50 -4.28
CA GLY A 91 -6.03 1.44 -4.74
C GLY A 91 -5.86 1.13 -6.24
N GLY A 92 -6.92 0.97 -7.02
CA GLY A 92 -6.87 0.77 -8.47
C GLY A 92 -7.05 2.08 -9.23
N LEU A 93 -6.19 2.35 -10.21
CA LEU A 93 -6.19 3.59 -10.99
C LEU A 93 -6.40 3.33 -12.48
N ALA A 94 -7.11 4.23 -13.14
CA ALA A 94 -7.24 4.27 -14.59
C ALA A 94 -7.27 5.72 -15.10
N GLY A 95 -7.04 5.91 -16.39
CA GLY A 95 -7.12 7.22 -17.02
C GLY A 95 -6.36 7.26 -18.33
N PHE A 96 -5.78 8.41 -18.66
CA PHE A 96 -5.01 8.57 -19.89
C PHE A 96 -3.75 9.41 -19.70
N VAL A 97 -2.81 9.23 -20.63
CA VAL A 97 -1.61 10.07 -20.77
C VAL A 97 -1.57 10.72 -22.14
N ARG A 98 -1.19 12.00 -22.18
CA ARG A 98 -0.92 12.78 -23.38
C ARG A 98 0.42 13.48 -23.28
N PHE A 99 1.13 13.55 -24.39
CA PHE A 99 2.36 14.33 -24.53
C PHE A 99 2.09 15.48 -25.49
N TYR A 100 2.50 16.69 -25.12
CA TYR A 100 2.39 17.89 -25.94
C TYR A 100 3.77 18.42 -26.29
N ASP A 101 3.98 18.83 -27.53
CA ASP A 101 5.22 19.47 -27.96
C ASP A 101 5.35 20.89 -27.39
N SER A 102 6.49 21.52 -27.65
CA SER A 102 6.75 22.93 -27.26
C SER A 102 5.77 23.96 -27.84
N GLN A 103 5.01 23.62 -28.88
CA GLN A 103 3.97 24.46 -29.48
C GLN A 103 2.57 24.20 -28.90
N GLY A 104 2.46 23.26 -27.94
CA GLY A 104 1.19 22.86 -27.34
C GLY A 104 0.35 21.93 -28.23
N LYS A 105 0.93 21.34 -29.28
CA LYS A 105 0.25 20.33 -30.11
C LYS A 105 0.53 18.93 -29.57
N PRO A 106 -0.40 17.96 -29.74
CA PRO A 106 -0.14 16.57 -29.37
C PRO A 106 1.11 16.03 -30.07
N ALA A 107 2.10 15.59 -29.30
CA ALA A 107 3.33 14.96 -29.79
C ALA A 107 3.15 13.47 -30.08
N SER A 108 2.13 12.85 -29.49
CA SER A 108 1.76 11.45 -29.65
C SER A 108 0.24 11.28 -29.60
N PRO A 109 -0.29 10.09 -29.97
CA PRO A 109 -1.62 9.69 -29.58
C PRO A 109 -1.79 9.74 -28.05
N GLU A 110 -3.05 9.79 -27.63
CA GLU A 110 -3.43 9.52 -26.25
C GLU A 110 -3.30 8.03 -25.95
N PHE A 111 -2.81 7.69 -24.77
CA PHE A 111 -2.71 6.29 -24.32
C PHE A 111 -3.51 6.08 -23.06
N ASP A 112 -4.28 4.99 -23.02
CA ASP A 112 -4.92 4.52 -21.81
C ASP A 112 -3.86 4.06 -20.80
N ILE A 113 -4.00 4.51 -19.56
CA ILE A 113 -3.16 4.08 -18.45
C ILE A 113 -3.96 3.23 -17.47
N GLN A 114 -3.29 2.21 -16.93
CA GLN A 114 -3.77 1.46 -15.78
C GLN A 114 -2.70 1.49 -14.69
N GLY A 115 -3.15 1.53 -13.44
CA GLY A 115 -2.23 1.67 -12.35
C GLY A 115 -2.75 1.20 -11.02
N LYS A 116 -1.87 1.31 -10.03
CA LYS A 116 -2.14 0.99 -8.64
C LYS A 116 -1.59 2.07 -7.74
N ARG A 117 -2.22 2.20 -6.58
CA ARG A 117 -1.87 3.13 -5.53
C ARG A 117 -1.72 2.38 -4.21
N GLU A 118 -0.56 2.54 -3.59
CA GLU A 118 -0.26 2.05 -2.25
C GLU A 118 0.14 3.23 -1.38
N SER A 119 -0.79 3.69 -0.52
CA SER A 119 -0.61 4.93 0.26
C SER A 119 -0.38 6.16 -0.65
N ASN A 120 0.81 6.75 -0.68
CA ASN A 120 1.16 7.86 -1.57
C ASN A 120 1.96 7.41 -2.80
N LYS A 121 2.32 6.13 -2.88
CA LYS A 121 3.01 5.56 -4.04
C LYS A 121 2.01 5.26 -5.13
N VAL A 122 2.30 5.72 -6.34
CA VAL A 122 1.48 5.48 -7.52
C VAL A 122 2.36 4.88 -8.60
N THR A 123 1.85 3.82 -9.23
CA THR A 123 2.44 3.21 -10.41
C THR A 123 1.39 3.19 -11.52
N LEU A 124 1.70 3.77 -12.66
CA LEU A 124 0.89 3.81 -13.86
C LEU A 124 1.66 3.12 -14.99
N SER A 125 0.96 2.41 -15.86
CA SER A 125 1.54 1.68 -16.98
C SER A 125 0.67 1.82 -18.22
N PHE A 126 1.31 1.85 -19.38
CA PHE A 126 0.67 1.91 -20.70
C PHE A 126 1.58 1.29 -21.76
N VAL A 127 1.05 1.16 -22.97
CA VAL A 127 1.79 0.68 -24.14
C VAL A 127 2.06 1.88 -25.06
N GLY A 128 3.28 2.40 -25.05
CA GLY A 128 3.68 3.57 -25.84
C GLY A 128 3.93 3.29 -27.33
N GLY A 129 3.81 2.03 -27.75
CA GLY A 129 3.93 1.62 -29.14
C GLY A 129 4.34 0.16 -29.30
N LEU A 130 4.82 -0.18 -30.50
CA LEU A 130 5.32 -1.52 -30.85
C LEU A 130 6.77 -1.41 -31.32
N LYS A 131 7.62 -2.35 -30.91
CA LYS A 131 8.99 -2.52 -31.43
C LYS A 131 9.16 -3.93 -31.99
N ARG A 132 10.11 -4.15 -32.90
CA ARG A 132 10.47 -5.52 -33.32
C ARG A 132 11.31 -6.17 -32.23
N SER A 133 10.96 -7.40 -31.84
CA SER A 133 11.81 -8.17 -30.93
C SER A 133 13.13 -8.54 -31.62
N PRO A 134 14.27 -8.54 -30.89
CA PRO A 134 15.52 -9.10 -31.41
C PRO A 134 15.40 -10.61 -31.63
N PRO A 135 16.05 -11.18 -32.66
CA PRO A 135 16.87 -10.52 -33.69
C PRO A 135 16.02 -9.71 -34.70
N SER A 136 16.62 -8.66 -35.26
CA SER A 136 15.99 -7.72 -36.21
C SER A 136 15.21 -8.45 -37.32
N GLY A 137 13.89 -8.30 -37.30
CA GLY A 137 12.97 -9.05 -38.16
C GLY A 137 11.90 -9.84 -37.39
N GLY A 138 12.07 -9.99 -36.07
CA GLY A 138 11.10 -10.62 -35.18
C GLY A 138 9.71 -9.95 -35.16
N PRO A 139 8.73 -10.61 -34.51
CA PRO A 139 7.38 -10.08 -34.35
C PRO A 139 7.38 -8.72 -33.67
N LEU A 140 6.35 -7.92 -33.96
CA LEU A 140 6.08 -6.70 -33.22
C LEU A 140 5.66 -7.06 -31.79
N VAL A 141 6.36 -6.49 -30.82
CA VAL A 141 6.08 -6.63 -29.39
C VAL A 141 5.72 -5.26 -28.80
N PRO A 142 4.79 -5.19 -27.84
CA PRO A 142 4.49 -3.97 -27.11
C PRO A 142 5.74 -3.36 -26.47
N VAL A 143 5.82 -2.02 -26.47
CA VAL A 143 6.80 -1.26 -25.70
C VAL A 143 6.11 -0.83 -24.40
N PRO A 144 6.36 -1.53 -23.28
CA PRO A 144 5.81 -1.12 -22.00
C PRO A 144 6.48 0.17 -21.55
N GLU A 145 5.66 1.09 -21.08
CA GLU A 145 6.06 2.35 -20.50
C GLU A 145 5.34 2.54 -19.17
N SER A 146 6.00 3.18 -18.21
CA SER A 146 5.46 3.36 -16.88
C SER A 146 5.84 4.70 -16.26
N PHE A 147 4.96 5.16 -15.37
CA PHE A 147 5.23 6.26 -14.46
C PHE A 147 5.13 5.71 -13.04
N SER A 148 6.19 5.84 -12.24
CA SER A 148 6.17 5.45 -10.83
C SER A 148 6.60 6.63 -9.95
N GLY A 149 5.97 6.80 -8.80
CA GLY A 149 6.23 8.01 -8.03
C GLY A 149 5.50 8.13 -6.71
N ASP A 150 5.78 9.24 -6.02
CA ASP A 150 5.15 9.59 -4.75
C ASP A 150 4.32 10.87 -4.89
N LEU A 151 3.09 10.85 -4.36
CA LEU A 151 2.20 12.01 -4.25
C LEU A 151 2.52 12.81 -2.99
N SER A 152 2.63 14.14 -3.15
CA SER A 152 2.88 15.08 -2.06
C SER A 152 2.07 16.36 -2.26
N GLY A 153 0.84 16.39 -1.72
CA GLY A 153 -0.04 17.54 -1.87
C GLY A 153 -0.49 17.73 -3.32
N ASN A 154 -0.06 18.82 -3.94
CA ASN A 154 -0.35 19.12 -5.36
C ASN A 154 0.77 18.68 -6.31
N ASP A 155 1.81 18.02 -5.79
CA ASP A 155 2.93 17.55 -6.59
C ASP A 155 2.91 16.04 -6.69
N PHE A 156 3.23 15.56 -7.89
CA PHE A 156 3.46 14.17 -8.20
C PHE A 156 4.89 14.02 -8.71
N LYS A 157 5.77 13.49 -7.85
CA LYS A 157 7.17 13.23 -8.20
C LYS A 157 7.24 11.89 -8.89
N LEU A 158 7.54 11.92 -10.18
CA LEU A 158 7.41 10.81 -11.11
C LEU A 158 8.76 10.39 -11.67
N VAL A 159 8.90 9.11 -11.92
CA VAL A 159 9.94 8.51 -12.75
C VAL A 159 9.24 7.88 -13.94
N TYR A 160 9.56 8.41 -15.13
CA TYR A 160 9.11 7.88 -16.40
C TYR A 160 10.12 6.86 -16.92
N GLU A 161 9.65 5.65 -17.20
CA GLU A 161 10.46 4.52 -17.63
C GLU A 161 9.96 3.98 -18.97
N ARG A 162 10.89 3.69 -19.87
CA ARG A 162 10.64 3.03 -21.15
C ARG A 162 11.69 1.95 -21.35
N ASP A 163 11.25 0.75 -21.73
CA ASP A 163 12.15 -0.39 -21.90
C ASP A 163 13.30 -0.09 -22.88
N GLY A 164 14.53 -0.24 -22.40
CA GLY A 164 15.76 0.04 -23.15
C GLY A 164 16.29 1.48 -23.04
N TYR A 165 15.70 2.32 -22.19
CA TYR A 165 16.13 3.72 -22.00
C TYR A 165 16.38 4.06 -20.52
N THR A 166 17.17 5.12 -20.28
CA THR A 166 17.45 5.63 -18.93
C THR A 166 16.21 6.28 -18.31
N PRO A 167 15.79 5.91 -17.09
CA PRO A 167 14.64 6.53 -16.43
C PRO A 167 14.76 8.06 -16.31
N ILE A 168 13.63 8.77 -16.46
CA ILE A 168 13.57 10.23 -16.40
C ILE A 168 12.76 10.64 -15.17
N ALA A 169 13.39 11.35 -14.23
CA ALA A 169 12.70 11.96 -13.10
C ALA A 169 12.07 13.29 -13.51
N LEU A 170 10.81 13.50 -13.16
CA LEU A 170 10.05 14.72 -13.42
C LEU A 170 9.03 14.98 -12.31
N VAL A 171 8.54 16.22 -12.24
CA VAL A 171 7.46 16.60 -11.31
C VAL A 171 6.27 17.04 -12.12
N ALA A 172 5.09 16.50 -11.81
CA ALA A 172 3.82 16.95 -12.34
C ALA A 172 3.00 17.63 -11.25
N HIS A 173 2.34 18.73 -11.60
CA HIS A 173 1.52 19.52 -10.69
C HIS A 173 0.05 19.29 -10.99
N LYS A 174 -0.76 19.22 -9.94
CA LYS A 174 -2.21 19.10 -10.06
C LYS A 174 -2.78 20.37 -10.71
N VAL A 175 -3.50 20.20 -11.82
CA VAL A 175 -4.22 21.29 -12.48
C VAL A 175 -5.45 21.59 -11.62
N GLN A 176 -5.48 22.79 -11.04
CA GLN A 176 -6.66 23.23 -10.29
C GLN A 176 -7.82 23.46 -11.26
N PRO A 177 -9.05 23.03 -10.91
CA PRO A 177 -10.24 23.30 -11.70
C PRO A 177 -10.59 24.80 -11.76
#